data_AF-A0A5C5STP0-F1
#
_entry.id   AF-A0A5C5STP0-F1
#
_cell.length_a   1.000
_cell.length_b   1.000
_cell.length_c   1.000
_cell.angle_alpha   90.00
_cell.angle_beta   90.00
_cell.angle_gamma   90.00
#
_symmetry.space_group_name_H-M   'P 1'
#
loop_
_entity.id
_entity.type
_entity.pdbx_description
1 polymer ?
#
loop_
_entity_poly.entity_id
_entity_poly.type
_entity_poly.pdbx_seq_one_letter_code
_entity_poly.pdbx_strand_id
1 'polypeptide(L)'
;MENLHEEKMSSIKLEEMKMLYRELERFYFTYKPDIEELEEDGEAARMIINLNSLNPYSQEEHVEAIKFLLYFLSEYCWQQDPQVEAAMDFLLQRAKEVVPREKRLRHKMRKWLRHLDTEEQPLF
;
A
#
# COMPACT_ATOMS: atom_id res chain seq x y z
N MET A 1 10.75 -1.86 -35.94
CA MET A 1 10.01 -0.76 -35.28
C MET A 1 9.03 -1.26 -34.20
N GLU A 2 9.03 -2.55 -33.85
CA GLU A 2 8.13 -3.10 -32.81
C GLU A 2 8.57 -2.79 -31.36
N ASN A 3 9.88 -2.67 -31.08
CA ASN A 3 10.39 -2.38 -29.73
C ASN A 3 9.93 -1.05 -29.12
N LEU A 4 9.74 0.00 -29.93
CA LEU A 4 9.36 1.33 -29.42
C LEU A 4 7.91 1.40 -28.94
N HIS A 5 7.03 0.55 -29.49
CA HIS A 5 5.63 0.50 -29.07
C HIS A 5 5.48 -0.28 -27.75
N GLU A 6 6.22 -1.39 -27.58
CA GLU A 6 6.21 -2.15 -26.32
C GLU A 6 6.82 -1.37 -25.16
N GLU A 7 7.95 -0.67 -25.37
CA GLU A 7 8.55 0.19 -24.34
C GLU A 7 7.67 1.37 -23.96
N LYS A 8 6.97 1.97 -24.93
CA LYS A 8 6.04 3.07 -24.66
C LYS A 8 4.79 2.59 -23.92
N MET A 9 4.28 1.40 -24.23
CA MET A 9 3.11 0.81 -23.58
C MET A 9 3.43 0.30 -22.17
N SER A 10 4.64 -0.24 -21.94
CA SER A 10 5.13 -0.58 -20.60
C SER A 10 5.40 0.65 -19.74
N SER A 11 5.94 1.73 -20.34
CA SER A 11 6.17 3.01 -19.65
C SER A 11 4.86 3.70 -19.26
N ILE A 12 3.80 3.63 -20.09
CA ILE A 12 2.48 4.17 -19.75
C ILE A 12 1.93 3.45 -18.52
N LYS A 13 2.06 2.11 -18.46
CA LYS A 13 1.61 1.31 -17.32
C LYS A 13 2.40 1.63 -16.04
N LEU A 14 3.71 1.87 -16.15
CA LEU A 14 4.55 2.26 -15.00
C LEU A 14 4.19 3.66 -14.48
N GLU A 15 3.96 4.63 -15.36
CA GLU A 15 3.60 5.99 -14.94
C GLU A 15 2.23 6.01 -14.25
N GLU A 16 1.25 5.26 -14.76
CA GLU A 16 -0.05 5.08 -14.10
C GLU A 16 0.08 4.46 -12.71
N MET A 17 0.97 3.48 -12.53
CA MET A 17 1.26 2.89 -11.21
C MET A 17 1.93 3.90 -10.27
N LYS A 18 2.88 4.70 -10.75
CA LYS A 18 3.52 5.76 -9.97
C LYS A 18 2.52 6.81 -9.51
N MET A 19 1.61 7.23 -10.40
CA MET A 19 0.55 8.18 -10.07
C MET A 19 -0.40 7.60 -9.02
N LEU A 20 -0.88 6.37 -9.21
CA LEU A 20 -1.76 5.72 -8.25
C LEU A 20 -1.10 5.52 -6.88
N TYR A 21 0.18 5.14 -6.84
CA TYR A 21 0.95 5.09 -5.60
C TYR A 21 0.96 6.44 -4.88
N ARG A 22 1.27 7.55 -5.59
CA ARG A 22 1.29 8.89 -5.01
C ARG A 22 -0.08 9.34 -4.51
N GLU A 23 -1.14 8.99 -5.20
CA GLU A 23 -2.51 9.30 -4.77
C GLU A 23 -2.87 8.57 -3.46
N LEU A 24 -2.56 7.28 -3.39
CA LEU A 24 -2.76 6.47 -2.17
C LEU A 24 -1.88 6.94 -1.02
N GLU A 25 -0.62 7.23 -1.28
CA GLU A 25 0.34 7.75 -0.31
C GLU A 25 -0.13 9.10 0.25
N ARG A 26 -0.57 10.01 -0.61
CA ARG A 26 -1.12 11.30 -0.20
C ARG A 26 -2.37 11.13 0.65
N PHE A 27 -3.27 10.23 0.26
CA PHE A 27 -4.46 9.91 1.06
C PHE A 27 -4.05 9.39 2.44
N TYR A 28 -3.13 8.42 2.49
CA TYR A 28 -2.59 7.87 3.72
C TYR A 28 -2.01 8.96 4.63
N PHE A 29 -1.13 9.84 4.16
CA PHE A 29 -0.56 10.88 5.01
C PHE A 29 -1.57 11.93 5.47
N THR A 30 -2.70 12.08 4.77
CA THR A 30 -3.73 13.06 5.12
C THR A 30 -4.73 12.50 6.13
N TYR A 31 -5.08 11.21 6.01
CA TYR A 31 -6.23 10.63 6.71
C TYR A 31 -5.93 9.36 7.51
N LYS A 32 -4.66 8.91 7.58
CA LYS A 32 -4.31 7.77 8.44
C LYS A 32 -4.69 8.06 9.89
N PRO A 33 -5.11 7.04 10.66
CA PRO A 33 -5.31 7.18 12.09
C PRO A 33 -4.01 7.57 12.80
N ASP A 34 -4.14 8.20 13.96
CA ASP A 34 -3.00 8.47 14.81
C ASP A 34 -2.44 7.17 15.38
N ILE A 35 -1.12 7.09 15.55
CA ILE A 35 -0.48 5.87 16.07
C ILE A 35 -0.99 5.51 17.47
N GLU A 36 -1.34 6.53 18.26
CA GLU A 36 -1.93 6.40 19.60
C GLU A 36 -3.32 5.74 19.57
N GLU A 37 -4.10 5.96 18.50
CA GLU A 37 -5.40 5.29 18.30
C GLU A 37 -5.24 3.81 17.93
N LEU A 38 -4.03 3.41 17.52
CA LEU A 38 -3.67 2.08 17.06
C LEU A 38 -2.69 1.37 17.99
N GLU A 39 -2.37 1.94 19.17
CA GLU A 39 -1.37 1.38 20.09
C GLU A 39 -1.71 -0.02 20.60
N GLU A 40 -3.00 -0.35 20.72
CA GLU A 40 -3.46 -1.69 21.08
C GLU A 40 -3.32 -2.69 19.91
N ASP A 41 -3.16 -2.19 18.67
CA ASP A 41 -2.95 -2.97 17.46
C ASP A 41 -1.50 -2.86 16.97
N GLY A 42 -0.65 -3.70 17.55
CA GLY A 42 0.76 -3.80 17.17
C GLY A 42 0.98 -4.12 15.68
N GLU A 43 0.00 -4.66 14.95
CA GLU A 43 0.08 -4.85 13.49
C GLU A 43 -0.03 -3.49 12.79
N ALA A 44 -1.05 -2.71 13.13
CA ALA A 44 -1.30 -1.41 12.50
C ALA A 44 -0.18 -0.39 12.78
N ALA A 45 0.34 -0.34 14.01
CA ALA A 45 1.47 0.52 14.36
C ALA A 45 2.73 0.19 13.54
N ARG A 46 3.07 -1.10 13.36
CA ARG A 46 4.20 -1.55 12.52
C ARG A 46 3.98 -1.21 11.05
N MET A 47 2.76 -1.35 10.56
CA MET A 47 2.43 -0.97 9.19
C MET A 47 2.67 0.52 8.96
N ILE A 48 2.30 1.39 9.91
CA ILE A 48 2.57 2.83 9.82
C ILE A 48 4.07 3.11 9.70
N ILE A 49 4.90 2.45 10.52
CA ILE A 49 6.36 2.61 10.47
C ILE A 49 6.90 2.24 9.08
N ASN A 50 6.50 1.09 8.54
CA ASN A 50 6.91 0.63 7.22
C ASN A 50 6.39 1.55 6.10
N LEU A 51 5.13 1.95 6.15
CA LEU A 51 4.53 2.86 5.16
C LEU A 51 5.22 4.22 5.14
N ASN A 52 5.65 4.73 6.29
CA ASN A 52 6.38 6.00 6.37
C ASN A 52 7.81 5.91 5.80
N SER A 53 8.36 4.70 5.62
CA SER A 53 9.71 4.49 5.05
C SER A 53 9.71 3.97 3.62
N LEU A 54 8.53 3.74 3.02
CA LEU A 54 8.42 3.30 1.63
C LEU A 54 9.00 4.34 0.67
N ASN A 55 9.84 3.88 -0.24
CA ASN A 55 10.37 4.68 -1.34
C ASN A 55 10.59 3.79 -2.58
N PRO A 56 9.50 3.35 -3.24
CA PRO A 56 9.59 2.40 -4.34
C PRO A 56 10.30 3.00 -5.55
N TYR A 57 11.23 2.26 -6.15
CA TYR A 57 12.04 2.68 -7.29
C TYR A 57 11.74 1.87 -8.55
N SER A 58 11.49 0.56 -8.39
CA SER A 58 11.15 -0.35 -9.49
C SER A 58 9.64 -0.53 -9.66
N GLN A 59 9.21 -1.04 -10.82
CA GLN A 59 7.80 -1.34 -11.07
C GLN A 59 7.23 -2.35 -10.06
N GLU A 60 8.01 -3.37 -9.72
CA GLU A 60 7.64 -4.41 -8.76
C GLU A 60 7.48 -3.81 -7.35
N GLU A 61 8.41 -2.94 -6.94
CA GLU A 61 8.30 -2.21 -5.67
C GLU A 61 7.05 -1.33 -5.61
N HIS A 62 6.66 -0.68 -6.72
CA HIS A 62 5.41 0.11 -6.76
C HIS A 62 4.18 -0.79 -6.58
N VAL A 63 4.16 -1.98 -7.18
CA VAL A 63 3.06 -2.94 -7.01
C VAL A 63 2.97 -3.39 -5.55
N GLU A 64 4.11 -3.71 -4.91
CA GLU A 64 4.13 -4.09 -3.50
C GLU A 64 3.74 -2.93 -2.58
N ALA A 65 4.20 -1.70 -2.86
CA ALA A 65 3.81 -0.52 -2.11
C ALA A 65 2.31 -0.23 -2.21
N ILE A 66 1.72 -0.37 -3.40
CA ILE A 66 0.26 -0.25 -3.60
C ILE A 66 -0.49 -1.36 -2.85
N LYS A 67 0.01 -2.60 -2.83
CA LYS A 67 -0.57 -3.68 -2.01
C LYS A 67 -0.60 -3.33 -0.53
N PHE A 68 0.50 -2.76 -0.04
CA PHE A 68 0.66 -2.32 1.34
C PHE A 68 -0.36 -1.25 1.73
N LEU A 69 -0.43 -0.18 0.93
CA LEU A 69 -1.38 0.90 1.12
C LEU A 69 -2.82 0.42 1.00
N LEU A 70 -3.13 -0.42 0.01
CA LEU A 70 -4.46 -1.02 -0.18
C LEU A 70 -4.90 -1.80 1.07
N TYR A 71 -4.03 -2.67 1.61
CA TYR A 71 -4.35 -3.44 2.81
C TYR A 71 -4.56 -2.51 4.01
N PHE A 72 -3.60 -1.61 4.28
CA PHE A 72 -3.67 -0.72 5.44
C PHE A 72 -4.93 0.14 5.43
N LEU A 73 -5.19 0.83 4.31
CA LEU A 73 -6.34 1.71 4.18
C LEU A 73 -7.66 0.95 4.32
N SER A 74 -7.74 -0.28 3.81
CA SER A 74 -8.97 -1.09 3.89
C SER A 74 -9.26 -1.66 5.27
N GLU A 75 -8.25 -1.91 6.10
CA GLU A 75 -8.44 -2.55 7.41
C GLU A 75 -8.45 -1.53 8.55
N TYR A 76 -7.62 -0.49 8.45
CA TYR A 76 -7.30 0.38 9.58
C TYR A 76 -7.72 1.85 9.37
N CYS A 77 -8.08 2.27 8.15
CA CYS A 77 -8.33 3.68 7.85
C CYS A 77 -9.82 3.99 7.63
N TRP A 78 -10.64 3.90 8.68
CA TRP A 78 -12.08 4.13 8.60
C TRP A 78 -12.41 5.62 8.65
N GLN A 79 -13.24 6.10 7.74
CA GLN A 79 -13.53 7.53 7.59
C GLN A 79 -14.97 7.83 8.01
N GLN A 80 -15.15 8.90 8.81
CA GLN A 80 -16.49 9.34 9.23
C GLN A 80 -17.14 10.30 8.23
N ASP A 81 -16.34 11.02 7.44
CA ASP A 81 -16.83 11.91 6.38
C ASP A 81 -17.16 11.08 5.12
N PRO A 82 -18.43 11.04 4.67
CA PRO A 82 -18.84 10.26 3.51
C PRO A 82 -18.13 10.65 2.21
N GLN A 83 -17.69 11.90 2.06
CA GLN A 83 -16.95 12.32 0.86
C GLN A 83 -15.54 11.75 0.87
N VAL A 84 -14.91 11.70 2.05
CA VAL A 84 -13.58 11.12 2.23
C VAL A 84 -13.64 9.59 2.09
N GLU A 85 -14.68 8.95 2.64
CA GLU A 85 -14.93 7.52 2.45
C GLU A 85 -15.10 7.16 0.97
N ALA A 86 -15.92 7.92 0.22
CA ALA A 86 -16.10 7.71 -1.21
C ALA A 86 -14.80 7.90 -2.02
N ALA A 87 -13.98 8.90 -1.65
CA ALA A 87 -12.67 9.11 -2.24
C ALA A 87 -11.72 7.94 -1.95
N MET A 88 -11.74 7.42 -0.73
CA MET A 88 -10.99 6.23 -0.34
C MET A 88 -11.42 5.01 -1.18
N ASP A 89 -12.72 4.73 -1.25
CA ASP A 89 -13.26 3.60 -2.01
C ASP A 89 -12.87 3.64 -3.48
N PHE A 90 -12.90 4.82 -4.10
CA PHE A 90 -12.44 5.00 -5.47
C PHE A 90 -10.96 4.63 -5.64
N LEU A 91 -10.10 5.08 -4.72
CA LEU A 91 -8.67 4.73 -4.74
C LEU A 91 -8.45 3.22 -4.51
N LEU A 92 -9.17 2.61 -3.57
CA LEU A 92 -9.06 1.18 -3.30
C LEU A 92 -9.54 0.32 -4.48
N GLN A 93 -10.57 0.76 -5.21
CA GLN A 93 -11.02 0.09 -6.43
C GLN A 93 -9.94 0.13 -7.50
N ARG A 94 -9.35 1.30 -7.77
CA ARG A 94 -8.23 1.44 -8.72
C ARG A 94 -7.02 0.61 -8.32
N ALA A 95 -6.67 0.57 -7.04
CA ALA A 95 -5.60 -0.28 -6.52
C ALA A 95 -5.86 -1.77 -6.81
N LYS A 96 -7.10 -2.26 -6.66
CA LYS A 96 -7.47 -3.65 -6.94
C LYS A 96 -7.37 -4.04 -8.42
N GLU A 97 -7.42 -3.07 -9.33
CA GLU A 97 -7.27 -3.31 -10.78
C GLU A 97 -5.81 -3.53 -11.18
N VAL A 98 -4.88 -2.85 -10.51
CA VAL A 98 -3.44 -2.95 -10.81
C VAL A 98 -2.75 -4.06 -10.00
N VAL A 99 -3.24 -4.34 -8.79
CA VAL A 99 -2.71 -5.38 -7.92
C VAL A 99 -3.17 -6.75 -8.45
N PRO A 100 -2.26 -7.71 -8.65
CA PRO A 100 -2.64 -9.08 -9.02
C PRO A 100 -3.70 -9.61 -8.06
N ARG A 101 -4.75 -10.25 -8.60
CA ARG A 101 -5.83 -10.82 -7.77
C ARG A 101 -5.29 -11.94 -6.89
N GLU A 102 -4.92 -11.59 -5.67
CA GLU A 102 -4.40 -12.54 -4.69
C GLU A 102 -5.51 -12.99 -3.76
N LYS A 103 -5.96 -14.25 -3.89
CA LYS A 103 -6.99 -14.87 -3.03
C LYS A 103 -6.69 -14.77 -1.52
N ARG A 104 -5.44 -14.50 -1.14
CA ARG A 104 -4.94 -14.52 0.24
C ARG A 104 -4.09 -13.29 0.57
N LEU A 105 -4.36 -12.14 -0.05
CA LEU A 105 -3.60 -10.91 0.18
C LEU A 105 -3.47 -10.59 1.68
N ARG A 106 -4.59 -10.56 2.41
CA ARG A 106 -4.58 -10.34 3.88
C ARG A 106 -3.70 -11.34 4.62
N HIS A 107 -3.82 -12.64 4.32
CA HIS A 107 -3.01 -13.67 4.99
C HIS A 107 -1.51 -13.52 4.66
N LYS A 108 -1.15 -13.16 3.43
CA LYS A 108 0.24 -12.91 3.04
C LYS A 108 0.79 -11.68 3.72
N MET A 109 0.04 -10.58 3.77
CA MET A 109 0.43 -9.36 4.47
C MET A 109 0.65 -9.64 5.97
N ARG A 110 -0.30 -10.30 6.63
CA ARG A 110 -0.13 -10.76 8.03
C ARG A 110 1.05 -11.71 8.22
N LYS A 111 1.30 -12.61 7.27
CA LYS A 111 2.47 -13.51 7.34
C LYS A 111 3.76 -12.72 7.22
N TRP A 112 3.85 -11.80 6.26
CA TRP A 112 5.01 -10.95 6.03
C TRP A 112 5.29 -10.07 7.25
N LEU A 113 4.26 -9.42 7.81
CA LEU A 113 4.38 -8.61 9.03
C LEU A 113 4.94 -9.44 10.20
N ARG A 114 4.44 -10.68 10.40
CA ARG A 114 5.02 -11.60 11.40
C ARG A 114 6.48 -12.00 11.15
N HIS A 115 6.97 -12.00 9.91
CA HIS A 115 8.38 -12.33 9.63
C HIS A 115 9.30 -11.15 9.97
N LEU A 116 8.84 -9.92 9.77
CA LEU A 116 9.54 -8.73 10.25
C LEU A 116 9.72 -8.76 11.78
N ASP A 117 8.74 -9.28 12.53
CA ASP A 117 8.85 -9.45 13.99
C ASP A 117 9.98 -10.39 14.42
N THR A 118 10.45 -11.28 13.53
CA THR A 118 11.42 -12.32 13.88
C THR A 118 12.87 -11.92 13.54
N GLU A 119 13.06 -10.94 12.65
CA GLU A 119 14.39 -10.48 12.23
C GLU A 119 14.96 -9.34 13.09
N GLU A 120 14.14 -8.72 13.97
CA GLU A 120 14.57 -7.68 14.93
C GLU A 120 14.87 -8.21 16.36
N GLN A 121 15.56 -9.34 16.48
CA GLN A 121 16.31 -9.64 17.71
C GLN A 121 17.73 -10.13 17.39
N PRO A 122 18.75 -9.25 17.33
CA PRO A 122 20.06 -9.69 17.76
C PRO A 122 19.97 -9.96 19.27
N LEU A 123 19.99 -11.24 19.63
CA LEU A 123 20.31 -11.68 20.99
C LEU A 123 21.66 -11.05 21.38
N PHE A 124 21.61 -10.07 22.28
CA PHE A 124 22.73 -9.69 23.12
C PHE A 124 22.41 -10.07 24.56
#